data_AF-A0AAJ7X5K6-F1
#
_entry.id   AF-A0AAJ7X5K6-F1
#
_cell.length_a   1.000
_cell.length_b   1.000
_cell.length_c   1.000
_cell.angle_alpha   90.00
_cell.angle_beta   90.00
_cell.angle_gamma   90.00
#
_symmetry.space_group_name_H-M   'P 1'
#
loop_
_entity.id
_entity.type
_entity.pdbx_description
1 polymer ?
#
loop_
_entity_poly.entity_id
_entity_poly.type
_entity_poly.pdbx_seq_one_letter_code
_entity_poly.pdbx_strand_id
1 'polypeptide(L)'
;MPNKNKKDKEPAKAAKSAKNSPKDAADTDESAAASMTAATGAKKQNSAVTPPPPPPPQTQLNKVKYGSPANIVKKEKRQSSSRFNVTKNRELQKLPALKDAPPGEREELFVQKLRQCCVLFDFVSDPLSDLKWKEVKRAALNEMVEYITHSRGVITEPIYPEVVHVFAVNMFRTLPPSSNPTGAEFDPEEDEPTLEAAWPHLQLVYEFFLRFLESPDFQPNVAKKYIDQKFVLQLLELFDSEDPRERDFLKTTLHRIYGKFLGLRAYIRKQINNIFYRFIYETEHHNGIAELLEILGSIINGFALPLKEEHKVFLLKVLLPLHKVKSLSVYHPQLAYCVVQFLEKDSTLTEPVVMGLLKYWPKTHSPKEVMFLNELEEILDVIEPSEFVKVMEPLFRQLAKCVSSPHFQVAERALYYWNNEYIMSLVSDNAAKILPIMFPALYRNSKSHWNKTIHGLIYNALKLFMEMNQKLFDDCTQQYKAERQKEKMKFKEREEAWYKIEILAKSNPQDLNGAVVSMETGTPSSEDIMLLKKSMETEAVQVQNSKGEGKKVLLRRKSELPQDMSTMRALEVHRRAEEYLSTSPEAM
;
A
#
# COMPACT_ATOMS: atom_id res chain seq x y z
N MET A 1 72.50 -23.19 -33.98
CA MET A 1 73.47 -22.26 -33.35
C MET A 1 72.76 -21.45 -32.25
N PRO A 2 73.47 -20.83 -31.29
CA PRO A 2 73.01 -20.83 -29.89
C PRO A 2 73.00 -19.46 -29.16
N ASN A 3 72.87 -19.50 -27.82
CA ASN A 3 73.24 -18.50 -26.80
C ASN A 3 72.21 -17.39 -26.44
N LYS A 4 72.14 -16.92 -25.17
CA LYS A 4 72.43 -17.56 -23.86
C LYS A 4 71.88 -16.75 -22.66
N ASN A 5 71.74 -17.46 -21.55
CA ASN A 5 71.44 -17.03 -20.17
C ASN A 5 72.26 -15.81 -19.67
N LYS A 6 71.67 -15.06 -18.71
CA LYS A 6 72.21 -14.74 -17.35
C LYS A 6 71.23 -13.79 -16.62
N LYS A 7 71.21 -13.67 -15.28
CA LYS A 7 71.28 -14.65 -14.18
C LYS A 7 70.98 -13.91 -12.86
N ASP A 8 70.42 -14.63 -11.91
CA ASP A 8 70.23 -14.35 -10.47
C ASP A 8 71.18 -13.35 -9.77
N LYS A 9 70.63 -12.60 -8.80
CA LYS A 9 71.03 -12.73 -7.39
C LYS A 9 70.10 -12.01 -6.37
N GLU A 10 69.63 -12.75 -5.37
CA GLU A 10 69.51 -12.23 -3.99
C GLU A 10 70.92 -12.07 -3.37
N PRO A 11 71.04 -11.35 -2.24
CA PRO A 11 71.12 -12.09 -0.98
C PRO A 11 70.28 -11.49 0.17
N ALA A 12 70.04 -12.30 1.21
CA ALA A 12 69.22 -11.95 2.36
C ALA A 12 70.01 -11.92 3.69
N LYS A 13 69.37 -11.40 4.75
CA LYS A 13 69.69 -11.58 6.20
C LYS A 13 70.96 -10.86 6.72
N ALA A 14 71.09 -10.50 8.01
CA ALA A 14 70.14 -10.37 9.15
C ALA A 14 70.86 -9.68 10.35
N ALA A 15 70.26 -9.78 11.56
CA ALA A 15 70.77 -9.42 12.90
C ALA A 15 70.38 -8.00 13.40
N LYS A 16 70.05 -7.72 14.67
CA LYS A 16 69.65 -8.42 15.93
C LYS A 16 69.82 -7.37 17.07
N SER A 17 69.24 -7.45 18.27
CA SER A 17 68.29 -8.40 18.90
C SER A 17 66.99 -7.64 19.25
N ALA A 18 66.31 -7.60 20.43
CA ALA A 18 66.30 -8.25 21.76
C ALA A 18 64.91 -7.90 22.40
N LYS A 19 64.32 -8.58 23.40
CA LYS A 19 64.63 -9.83 24.15
C LYS A 19 63.34 -10.45 24.74
N ASN A 20 63.44 -11.67 25.27
CA ASN A 20 62.62 -12.30 26.33
C ASN A 20 61.11 -11.99 26.46
N SER A 21 60.28 -12.79 25.77
CA SER A 21 59.52 -13.97 26.27
C SER A 21 59.22 -14.13 27.79
N PRO A 22 58.28 -15.02 28.24
CA PRO A 22 57.54 -16.05 27.45
C PRO A 22 56.04 -16.38 27.80
N LYS A 23 55.27 -16.77 26.76
CA LYS A 23 54.35 -17.95 26.68
C LYS A 23 53.02 -18.00 27.49
N ASP A 24 51.97 -18.72 27.10
CA ASP A 24 51.74 -19.62 25.92
C ASP A 24 50.24 -19.67 25.46
N ALA A 25 50.00 -20.42 24.37
CA ALA A 25 48.74 -20.80 23.67
C ALA A 25 47.60 -21.47 24.51
N ALA A 26 46.39 -21.78 24.02
CA ALA A 26 45.53 -21.26 22.92
C ALA A 26 44.14 -22.00 22.93
N ASP A 27 43.18 -21.48 22.15
CA ASP A 27 41.94 -22.10 21.60
C ASP A 27 40.83 -22.75 22.48
N THR A 28 39.60 -22.34 22.12
CA THR A 28 38.30 -23.06 22.13
C THR A 28 37.60 -23.58 23.42
N ASP A 29 36.31 -23.22 23.48
CA ASP A 29 35.12 -24.08 23.72
C ASP A 29 34.24 -24.00 24.99
N GLU A 30 32.97 -24.37 24.73
CA GLU A 30 31.81 -24.74 25.58
C GLU A 30 31.60 -24.24 27.04
N SER A 31 30.48 -23.52 27.21
CA SER A 31 29.25 -23.91 27.96
C SER A 31 29.21 -24.29 29.47
N ALA A 32 27.98 -24.23 30.00
CA ALA A 32 27.43 -25.00 31.15
C ALA A 32 27.93 -24.80 32.61
N ALA A 33 27.26 -23.86 33.30
CA ALA A 33 26.45 -24.09 34.54
C ALA A 33 27.07 -24.55 35.89
N ALA A 34 26.32 -24.22 36.96
CA ALA A 34 26.38 -24.75 38.34
C ALA A 34 27.60 -24.37 39.23
N SER A 35 27.53 -24.31 40.58
CA SER A 35 26.40 -24.12 41.52
C SER A 35 26.90 -23.87 42.97
N MET A 36 26.25 -22.95 43.70
CA MET A 36 26.31 -22.78 45.19
C MET A 36 27.72 -22.40 45.77
N THR A 37 27.97 -21.96 47.01
CA THR A 37 27.26 -21.89 48.32
C THR A 37 27.77 -20.70 49.19
N ALA A 38 27.02 -20.30 50.24
CA ALA A 38 27.49 -19.61 51.48
C ALA A 38 28.05 -18.15 51.35
N ALA A 39 27.51 -17.11 52.03
CA ALA A 39 27.56 -16.76 53.47
C ALA A 39 28.94 -16.16 53.92
N THR A 40 29.05 -15.18 54.84
CA THR A 40 28.14 -14.71 55.92
C THR A 40 28.44 -13.27 56.41
N GLY A 41 27.41 -12.48 56.78
CA GLY A 41 27.47 -11.41 57.80
C GLY A 41 28.12 -10.05 57.46
N ALA A 42 28.08 -9.01 58.32
CA ALA A 42 27.14 -8.69 59.42
C ALA A 42 27.35 -7.24 59.97
N LYS A 43 26.29 -6.66 60.59
CA LYS A 43 26.18 -5.33 61.27
C LYS A 43 25.91 -4.14 60.31
N LYS A 44 25.16 -3.08 60.64
CA LYS A 44 24.09 -2.71 61.62
C LYS A 44 24.26 -1.20 61.88
N GLN A 45 23.27 -0.38 61.54
CA GLN A 45 22.81 0.75 62.37
C GLN A 45 21.42 1.20 61.90
N ASN A 46 20.65 1.87 62.77
CA ASN A 46 19.21 2.06 62.62
C ASN A 46 18.84 3.47 62.12
N SER A 47 17.70 3.57 61.42
CA SER A 47 16.78 4.72 61.52
C SER A 47 15.33 4.22 61.51
N ALA A 48 14.35 5.10 61.72
CA ALA A 48 13.05 4.76 62.30
C ALA A 48 11.98 4.21 61.34
N VAL A 49 10.94 3.59 61.94
CA VAL A 49 9.85 2.86 61.26
C VAL A 49 8.66 3.77 60.95
N THR A 50 8.09 3.63 59.75
CA THR A 50 6.67 3.89 59.46
C THR A 50 6.21 2.92 58.35
N PRO A 51 5.11 2.15 58.52
CA PRO A 51 4.64 1.22 57.51
C PRO A 51 3.69 1.88 56.49
N PRO A 52 3.75 1.53 55.19
CA PRO A 52 2.75 1.94 54.20
C PRO A 52 1.42 1.16 54.39
N PRO A 53 0.27 1.72 54.00
CA PRO A 53 -1.05 1.10 54.19
C PRO A 53 -1.34 -0.03 53.17
N PRO A 54 -2.25 -0.97 53.51
CA PRO A 54 -2.66 -2.06 52.61
C PRO A 54 -3.52 -1.56 51.43
N PRO A 55 -3.55 -2.29 50.29
CA PRO A 55 -4.35 -1.92 49.13
C PRO A 55 -5.87 -2.07 49.37
N PRO A 56 -6.72 -1.24 48.73
CA PRO A 56 -8.17 -1.25 48.92
C PRO A 56 -8.86 -2.49 48.29
N PRO A 57 -10.01 -2.92 48.83
CA PRO A 57 -10.70 -4.15 48.40
C PRO A 57 -11.39 -4.02 47.05
N GLN A 58 -11.44 -5.13 46.30
CA GLN A 58 -12.13 -5.23 45.01
C GLN A 58 -13.66 -5.04 45.15
N THR A 59 -14.20 -4.07 44.43
CA THR A 59 -15.64 -3.73 44.49
C THR A 59 -16.45 -4.62 43.53
N GLN A 60 -17.39 -5.40 44.05
CA GLN A 60 -18.30 -6.19 43.22
C GLN A 60 -19.40 -5.31 42.59
N LEU A 61 -19.57 -5.39 41.27
CA LEU A 61 -20.57 -4.60 40.53
C LEU A 61 -21.94 -5.29 40.56
N ASN A 62 -22.89 -4.72 41.29
CA ASN A 62 -24.28 -5.17 41.31
C ASN A 62 -24.99 -4.89 39.97
N LYS A 63 -25.76 -5.88 39.49
CA LYS A 63 -26.57 -5.76 38.26
C LYS A 63 -27.81 -4.90 38.50
N VAL A 64 -27.87 -3.73 37.85
CA VAL A 64 -29.11 -2.98 37.67
C VAL A 64 -29.84 -3.51 36.43
N LYS A 65 -31.13 -3.85 36.56
CA LYS A 65 -32.00 -4.18 35.43
C LYS A 65 -32.70 -2.92 34.91
N TYR A 66 -32.62 -2.67 33.60
CA TYR A 66 -33.60 -1.86 32.86
C TYR A 66 -34.07 -2.63 31.62
N GLY A 67 -35.28 -2.29 31.14
CA GLY A 67 -36.04 -3.12 30.21
C GLY A 67 -35.75 -2.92 28.72
N SER A 68 -36.09 -3.98 27.99
CA SER A 68 -36.31 -4.17 26.55
C SER A 68 -36.82 -2.96 25.72
N PRO A 69 -36.76 -3.03 24.37
CA PRO A 69 -35.70 -3.63 23.55
C PRO A 69 -35.35 -2.77 22.32
N ALA A 70 -34.12 -2.28 22.20
CA ALA A 70 -33.61 -1.79 20.92
C ALA A 70 -33.26 -3.00 20.01
N ASN A 71 -33.52 -2.89 18.70
CA ASN A 71 -33.27 -3.97 17.75
C ASN A 71 -31.78 -4.33 17.68
N ILE A 72 -31.39 -5.40 18.38
CA ILE A 72 -30.15 -6.12 18.09
C ILE A 72 -30.36 -6.78 16.73
N VAL A 73 -29.89 -6.12 15.68
CA VAL A 73 -29.57 -6.81 14.42
C VAL A 73 -28.62 -7.93 14.81
N LYS A 74 -29.08 -9.18 14.73
CA LYS A 74 -28.21 -10.33 14.95
C LYS A 74 -27.07 -10.20 13.95
N LYS A 75 -25.83 -10.00 14.44
CA LYS A 75 -24.63 -10.21 13.63
C LYS A 75 -24.63 -11.70 13.32
N GLU A 76 -25.25 -12.07 12.21
CA GLU A 76 -25.29 -13.46 11.75
C GLU A 76 -23.87 -13.98 11.73
N LYS A 77 -23.66 -15.17 12.29
CA LYS A 77 -22.34 -15.82 12.29
C LYS A 77 -22.10 -16.41 10.90
N ARG A 78 -21.99 -15.52 9.89
CA ARG A 78 -21.70 -15.85 8.50
C ARG A 78 -20.42 -16.69 8.45
N GLN A 79 -20.46 -17.75 7.65
CA GLN A 79 -19.39 -18.74 7.60
C GLN A 79 -18.17 -18.16 6.89
N SER A 80 -17.25 -17.62 7.67
CA SER A 80 -16.07 -16.86 7.24
C SER A 80 -14.90 -17.78 6.86
N SER A 81 -15.14 -18.82 6.05
CA SER A 81 -14.10 -19.80 5.67
C SER A 81 -14.51 -20.64 4.47
N SER A 82 -13.52 -21.23 3.83
CA SER A 82 -13.65 -21.88 2.51
C SER A 82 -14.65 -23.04 2.48
N ARG A 83 -15.46 -23.10 1.42
CA ARG A 83 -16.41 -24.19 1.17
C ARG A 83 -15.73 -25.43 0.60
N PHE A 84 -14.95 -26.11 1.43
CA PHE A 84 -14.42 -27.44 1.12
C PHE A 84 -15.56 -28.45 0.94
N ASN A 85 -15.50 -29.26 -0.13
CA ASN A 85 -16.41 -30.38 -0.33
C ASN A 85 -15.99 -31.56 0.58
N VAL A 86 -16.34 -31.46 1.86
CA VAL A 86 -15.97 -32.41 2.92
C VAL A 86 -16.27 -33.86 2.50
N THR A 87 -15.30 -34.75 2.66
CA THR A 87 -15.42 -36.12 2.17
C THR A 87 -16.44 -36.92 3.00
N LYS A 88 -17.26 -37.74 2.32
CA LYS A 88 -18.32 -38.53 2.97
C LYS A 88 -17.77 -39.62 3.91
N ASN A 89 -16.66 -40.25 3.53
CA ASN A 89 -15.87 -41.08 4.43
C ASN A 89 -14.62 -40.28 4.86
N ARG A 90 -14.30 -40.30 6.16
CA ARG A 90 -13.22 -39.54 6.78
C ARG A 90 -12.28 -40.39 7.63
N GLU A 91 -12.48 -41.71 7.68
CA GLU A 91 -11.62 -42.61 8.46
C GLU A 91 -10.31 -42.91 7.73
N LEU A 92 -9.17 -42.63 8.39
CA LEU A 92 -7.84 -42.81 7.81
C LEU A 92 -7.06 -43.93 8.51
N GLN A 93 -6.74 -44.99 7.77
CA GLN A 93 -5.84 -46.04 8.25
C GLN A 93 -4.44 -45.46 8.50
N LYS A 94 -3.86 -45.66 9.70
CA LYS A 94 -2.51 -45.17 10.00
C LYS A 94 -1.48 -46.05 9.27
N LEU A 95 -1.06 -45.62 8.08
CA LEU A 95 -0.07 -46.31 7.26
C LEU A 95 1.33 -46.35 7.94
N PRO A 96 2.17 -47.38 7.67
CA PRO A 96 3.55 -47.47 8.17
C PRO A 96 4.42 -46.27 7.78
N ALA A 97 5.59 -46.11 8.43
CA ALA A 97 6.51 -45.03 8.11
C ALA A 97 7.30 -45.32 6.82
N LEU A 98 7.56 -44.29 6.00
CA LEU A 98 8.34 -44.37 4.76
C LEU A 98 9.81 -44.75 5.02
N LYS A 99 10.32 -44.43 6.21
CA LYS A 99 11.68 -44.75 6.67
C LYS A 99 11.83 -46.25 6.95
N ASP A 100 10.78 -46.90 7.45
CA ASP A 100 10.77 -48.30 7.89
C ASP A 100 10.47 -49.29 6.74
N ALA A 101 9.78 -48.83 5.68
CA ALA A 101 9.39 -49.68 4.55
C ALA A 101 10.59 -50.16 3.71
N PRO A 102 10.53 -51.35 3.09
CA PRO A 102 11.53 -51.83 2.11
C PRO A 102 11.66 -50.89 0.90
N PRO A 103 12.87 -50.69 0.32
CA PRO A 103 13.08 -49.76 -0.79
C PRO A 103 12.15 -49.94 -2.00
N GLY A 104 11.77 -51.18 -2.35
CA GLY A 104 10.85 -51.47 -3.45
C GLY A 104 9.37 -51.17 -3.16
N GLU A 105 8.99 -51.05 -1.89
CA GLU A 105 7.60 -50.79 -1.46
C GLU A 105 7.36 -49.30 -1.14
N ARG A 106 8.44 -48.51 -0.96
CA ARG A 106 8.36 -47.08 -0.60
C ARG A 106 7.59 -46.23 -1.60
N GLU A 107 7.74 -46.49 -2.90
CA GLU A 107 7.04 -45.73 -3.93
C GLU A 107 5.53 -45.96 -3.87
N GLU A 108 5.08 -47.22 -3.71
CA GLU A 108 3.66 -47.53 -3.54
C GLU A 108 3.11 -46.97 -2.23
N LEU A 109 3.83 -47.13 -1.11
CA LEU A 109 3.44 -46.59 0.19
C LEU A 109 3.33 -45.05 0.16
N PHE A 110 4.19 -44.38 -0.61
CA PHE A 110 4.14 -42.93 -0.83
C PHE A 110 2.91 -42.53 -1.66
N VAL A 111 2.57 -43.27 -2.72
CA VAL A 111 1.32 -43.08 -3.48
C VAL A 111 0.08 -43.33 -2.60
N GLN A 112 0.10 -44.35 -1.74
CA GLN A 112 -0.99 -44.61 -0.79
C GLN A 112 -1.17 -43.45 0.21
N LYS A 113 -0.07 -42.89 0.75
CA LYS A 113 -0.10 -41.69 1.62
C LYS A 113 -0.58 -40.43 0.88
N LEU A 114 -0.16 -40.22 -0.37
CA LEU A 114 -0.65 -39.12 -1.22
C LEU A 114 -2.17 -39.20 -1.40
N ARG A 115 -2.68 -40.35 -1.86
CA ARG A 115 -4.13 -40.58 -2.05
C ARG A 115 -4.91 -40.42 -0.74
N GLN A 116 -4.34 -40.84 0.39
CA GLN A 116 -4.94 -40.65 1.71
C GLN A 116 -5.07 -39.15 2.08
N CYS A 117 -4.11 -38.32 1.68
CA CYS A 117 -4.15 -36.87 1.90
C CYS A 117 -5.20 -36.13 1.03
N CYS A 118 -5.84 -36.79 0.05
CA CYS A 118 -6.99 -36.23 -0.68
C CYS A 118 -8.28 -36.16 0.15
N VAL A 119 -8.36 -36.84 1.30
CA VAL A 119 -9.54 -36.76 2.19
C VAL A 119 -9.60 -35.38 2.84
N LEU A 120 -10.75 -34.71 2.69
CA LEU A 120 -11.01 -33.36 3.20
C LEU A 120 -11.82 -33.43 4.50
N PHE A 121 -11.33 -32.69 5.51
CA PHE A 121 -11.94 -32.57 6.83
C PHE A 121 -12.61 -31.21 7.00
N ASP A 122 -13.67 -31.16 7.80
CA ASP A 122 -14.27 -29.91 8.22
C ASP A 122 -13.48 -29.31 9.40
N PHE A 123 -13.09 -28.04 9.30
CA PHE A 123 -12.45 -27.26 10.37
C PHE A 123 -13.34 -26.10 10.86
N VAL A 124 -14.55 -25.97 10.30
CA VAL A 124 -15.38 -24.75 10.32
C VAL A 124 -16.74 -25.04 10.98
N SER A 125 -17.48 -26.02 10.47
CA SER A 125 -18.82 -26.38 10.98
C SER A 125 -18.72 -27.18 12.27
N ASP A 126 -17.73 -28.08 12.35
CA ASP A 126 -17.35 -28.79 13.56
C ASP A 126 -15.81 -28.87 13.67
N PRO A 127 -15.17 -27.87 14.31
CA PRO A 127 -13.73 -27.87 14.52
C PRO A 127 -13.23 -29.09 15.33
N LEU A 128 -14.07 -29.65 16.21
CA LEU A 128 -13.74 -30.74 17.12
C LEU A 128 -14.07 -32.13 16.54
N SER A 129 -14.64 -32.21 15.33
CA SER A 129 -14.79 -33.47 14.60
C SER A 129 -13.43 -34.12 14.32
N ASP A 130 -13.42 -35.43 14.11
CA ASP A 130 -12.34 -36.15 13.40
C ASP A 130 -10.90 -35.95 13.92
N LEU A 131 -10.68 -35.45 15.14
CA LEU A 131 -9.34 -35.01 15.61
C LEU A 131 -8.24 -36.07 15.41
N LYS A 132 -8.57 -37.34 15.66
CA LYS A 132 -7.71 -38.50 15.39
C LYS A 132 -7.27 -38.59 13.92
N TRP A 133 -8.20 -38.39 12.99
CA TRP A 133 -7.98 -38.51 11.54
C TRP A 133 -7.35 -37.23 10.97
N LYS A 134 -7.72 -36.05 11.48
CA LYS A 134 -7.04 -34.77 11.24
C LYS A 134 -5.55 -34.87 11.60
N GLU A 135 -5.22 -35.49 12.74
CA GLU A 135 -3.83 -35.73 13.15
C GLU A 135 -3.11 -36.75 12.27
N VAL A 136 -3.76 -37.87 11.89
CA VAL A 136 -3.18 -38.84 10.93
C VAL A 136 -2.79 -38.16 9.61
N LYS A 137 -3.67 -37.30 9.05
CA LYS A 137 -3.35 -36.52 7.84
C LYS A 137 -2.22 -35.50 8.08
N ARG A 138 -2.20 -34.79 9.22
CA ARG A 138 -1.12 -33.84 9.54
C ARG A 138 0.24 -34.55 9.63
N ALA A 139 0.30 -35.68 10.31
CA ALA A 139 1.52 -36.48 10.45
C ALA A 139 1.98 -37.05 9.10
N ALA A 140 1.07 -37.57 8.27
CA ALA A 140 1.39 -38.06 6.94
C ALA A 140 1.93 -36.94 6.02
N LEU A 141 1.31 -35.75 6.01
CA LEU A 141 1.80 -34.60 5.25
C LEU A 141 3.21 -34.18 5.70
N ASN A 142 3.46 -34.06 7.01
CA ASN A 142 4.78 -33.71 7.55
C ASN A 142 5.85 -34.75 7.19
N GLU A 143 5.52 -36.04 7.29
CA GLU A 143 6.43 -37.12 6.90
C GLU A 143 6.77 -37.06 5.40
N MET A 144 5.82 -36.73 4.53
CA MET A 144 6.06 -36.56 3.10
C MET A 144 6.95 -35.34 2.79
N VAL A 145 6.80 -34.24 3.54
CA VAL A 145 7.71 -33.07 3.47
C VAL A 145 9.14 -33.45 3.87
N GLU A 146 9.32 -34.15 4.99
CA GLU A 146 10.64 -34.66 5.40
C GLU A 146 11.24 -35.59 4.33
N TYR A 147 10.44 -36.54 3.83
CA TYR A 147 10.89 -37.57 2.91
C TYR A 147 11.40 -36.99 1.58
N ILE A 148 10.62 -36.10 0.94
CA ILE A 148 11.00 -35.48 -0.34
C ILE A 148 12.16 -34.47 -0.21
N THR A 149 12.37 -33.92 0.99
CA THR A 149 13.46 -32.96 1.25
C THR A 149 14.81 -33.64 1.47
N HIS A 150 14.83 -34.81 2.14
CA HIS A 150 16.08 -35.50 2.51
C HIS A 150 16.45 -36.66 1.58
N SER A 151 15.51 -37.19 0.79
CA SER A 151 15.71 -38.38 -0.05
C SER A 151 15.81 -38.01 -1.54
N ARG A 152 16.87 -38.46 -2.22
CA ARG A 152 17.03 -38.29 -3.67
C ARG A 152 16.41 -39.44 -4.45
N GLY A 153 16.02 -39.18 -5.70
CA GLY A 153 15.44 -40.18 -6.61
C GLY A 153 13.97 -40.53 -6.34
N VAL A 154 13.32 -39.85 -5.39
CA VAL A 154 11.91 -40.12 -5.01
C VAL A 154 10.90 -39.64 -6.07
N ILE A 155 11.27 -38.66 -6.90
CA ILE A 155 10.35 -38.03 -7.87
C ILE A 155 10.35 -38.78 -9.21
N THR A 156 9.77 -39.98 -9.21
CA THR A 156 9.55 -40.82 -10.41
C THR A 156 8.37 -40.29 -11.26
N GLU A 157 8.24 -40.75 -12.53
CA GLU A 157 7.13 -40.32 -13.41
C GLU A 157 5.70 -40.53 -12.85
N PRO A 158 5.33 -41.64 -12.19
CA PRO A 158 3.97 -41.82 -11.65
C PRO A 158 3.64 -40.94 -10.44
N ILE A 159 4.63 -40.32 -9.78
CA ILE A 159 4.40 -39.43 -8.64
C ILE A 159 3.85 -38.05 -9.08
N TYR A 160 4.23 -37.55 -10.26
CA TYR A 160 3.77 -36.25 -10.76
C TYR A 160 2.24 -36.08 -10.80
N PRO A 161 1.42 -37.00 -11.38
CA PRO A 161 -0.03 -36.85 -11.38
C PRO A 161 -0.64 -36.92 -9.97
N GLU A 162 -0.14 -37.80 -9.09
CA GLU A 162 -0.64 -37.95 -7.72
C GLU A 162 -0.39 -36.69 -6.89
N VAL A 163 0.82 -36.12 -6.95
CA VAL A 163 1.17 -34.86 -6.24
C VAL A 163 0.33 -33.68 -6.75
N VAL A 164 0.18 -33.54 -8.07
CA VAL A 164 -0.65 -32.47 -8.68
C VAL A 164 -2.13 -32.65 -8.31
N HIS A 165 -2.63 -33.89 -8.24
CA HIS A 165 -4.00 -34.18 -7.80
C HIS A 165 -4.21 -33.87 -6.32
N VAL A 166 -3.29 -34.27 -5.43
CA VAL A 166 -3.34 -33.94 -3.99
C VAL A 166 -3.38 -32.43 -3.77
N PHE A 167 -2.53 -31.67 -4.47
CA PHE A 167 -2.56 -30.21 -4.41
C PHE A 167 -3.90 -29.66 -4.92
N ALA A 168 -4.35 -30.07 -6.11
CA ALA A 168 -5.60 -29.58 -6.69
C ALA A 168 -6.83 -29.85 -5.79
N VAL A 169 -6.93 -31.02 -5.18
CA VAL A 169 -8.04 -31.41 -4.28
C VAL A 169 -8.02 -30.65 -2.95
N ASN A 170 -6.83 -30.36 -2.41
CA ASN A 170 -6.71 -29.64 -1.13
C ASN A 170 -6.76 -28.12 -1.29
N MET A 171 -6.35 -27.57 -2.44
CA MET A 171 -6.20 -26.12 -2.60
C MET A 171 -7.31 -25.46 -3.43
N PHE A 172 -7.70 -26.03 -4.58
CA PHE A 172 -8.59 -25.36 -5.52
C PHE A 172 -10.05 -25.42 -5.05
N ARG A 173 -10.53 -24.28 -4.58
CA ARG A 173 -11.84 -24.11 -3.96
C ARG A 173 -12.38 -22.70 -4.27
N THR A 174 -13.69 -22.54 -4.25
CA THR A 174 -14.27 -21.19 -4.22
C THR A 174 -14.01 -20.58 -2.85
N LEU A 175 -13.34 -19.43 -2.82
CA LEU A 175 -13.11 -18.64 -1.62
C LEU A 175 -14.45 -18.25 -0.96
N PRO A 176 -14.48 -18.02 0.37
CA PRO A 176 -15.69 -17.51 1.03
C PRO A 176 -16.06 -16.12 0.49
N PRO A 177 -17.35 -15.72 0.56
CA PRO A 177 -17.72 -14.31 0.41
C PRO A 177 -16.95 -13.47 1.44
N SER A 178 -16.42 -12.31 1.04
CA SER A 178 -15.57 -11.52 1.93
C SER A 178 -16.27 -11.18 3.25
N SER A 179 -15.48 -11.24 4.31
CA SER A 179 -15.91 -10.90 5.67
C SER A 179 -16.01 -9.39 5.91
N ASN A 180 -15.27 -8.62 5.11
CA ASN A 180 -15.05 -7.19 5.29
C ASN A 180 -16.16 -6.33 4.68
N PRO A 181 -16.44 -5.15 5.26
CA PRO A 181 -17.49 -4.26 4.78
C PRO A 181 -17.06 -3.51 3.50
N THR A 182 -17.78 -3.73 2.40
CA THR A 182 -17.51 -3.05 1.13
C THR A 182 -18.18 -1.67 1.06
N GLY A 183 -17.40 -0.61 0.81
CA GLY A 183 -17.94 0.74 0.59
C GLY A 183 -16.86 1.78 0.31
N ALA A 184 -17.27 3.02 0.00
CA ALA A 184 -16.34 4.15 -0.20
C ALA A 184 -15.88 4.83 1.11
N GLU A 185 -16.28 4.26 2.24
CA GLU A 185 -16.06 4.74 3.61
C GLU A 185 -15.21 3.78 4.46
N PHE A 186 -14.75 2.67 3.86
CA PHE A 186 -13.88 1.68 4.47
C PHE A 186 -12.50 1.72 3.82
N ASP A 187 -11.46 1.63 4.64
CA ASP A 187 -10.07 1.59 4.21
C ASP A 187 -9.55 0.13 4.36
N PRO A 188 -9.11 -0.54 3.28
CA PRO A 188 -8.56 -1.89 3.37
C PRO A 188 -7.28 -2.01 4.21
N GLU A 189 -6.67 -0.90 4.66
CA GLU A 189 -5.61 -0.94 5.69
C GLU A 189 -6.15 -1.13 7.12
N GLU A 190 -7.45 -0.96 7.37
CA GLU A 190 -8.13 -1.22 8.66
C GLU A 190 -8.78 -2.62 8.74
N ASP A 191 -8.76 -3.42 7.65
CA ASP A 191 -9.41 -4.73 7.57
C ASP A 191 -8.74 -5.78 8.49
N GLU A 192 -9.54 -6.44 9.35
CA GLU A 192 -9.06 -7.57 10.18
C GLU A 192 -8.89 -8.83 9.29
N PRO A 193 -7.67 -9.41 9.13
CA PRO A 193 -7.46 -10.51 8.19
C PRO A 193 -8.07 -11.82 8.69
N THR A 194 -9.08 -12.34 7.97
CA THR A 194 -9.64 -13.68 8.23
C THR A 194 -8.59 -14.76 7.98
N LEU A 195 -8.20 -15.46 9.04
CA LEU A 195 -7.32 -16.62 8.97
C LEU A 195 -8.10 -17.88 8.59
N GLU A 196 -7.58 -18.67 7.64
CA GLU A 196 -8.21 -19.92 7.22
C GLU A 196 -8.11 -20.99 8.33
N ALA A 197 -9.25 -21.61 8.67
CA ALA A 197 -9.37 -22.60 9.74
C ALA A 197 -8.68 -23.93 9.38
N ALA A 198 -8.66 -24.29 8.09
CA ALA A 198 -7.97 -25.48 7.59
C ALA A 198 -6.44 -25.34 7.50
N TRP A 199 -5.87 -24.18 7.88
CA TRP A 199 -4.44 -23.87 7.74
C TRP A 199 -3.46 -24.97 8.21
N PRO A 200 -3.67 -25.70 9.33
CA PRO A 200 -2.76 -26.78 9.76
C PRO A 200 -2.61 -27.94 8.78
N HIS A 201 -3.51 -28.09 7.79
CA HIS A 201 -3.33 -29.00 6.66
C HIS A 201 -2.83 -28.25 5.41
N LEU A 202 -3.40 -27.08 5.10
CA LEU A 202 -3.05 -26.32 3.89
C LEU A 202 -1.58 -25.89 3.87
N GLN A 203 -1.02 -25.45 5.00
CA GLN A 203 0.39 -25.09 5.13
C GLN A 203 1.32 -26.24 4.68
N LEU A 204 1.03 -27.46 5.13
CA LEU A 204 1.86 -28.62 4.79
C LEU A 204 1.66 -29.08 3.34
N VAL A 205 0.48 -28.87 2.74
CA VAL A 205 0.26 -29.11 1.30
C VAL A 205 1.01 -28.09 0.45
N TYR A 206 0.98 -26.80 0.82
CA TYR A 206 1.78 -25.78 0.17
C TYR A 206 3.28 -26.04 0.30
N GLU A 207 3.77 -26.34 1.51
CA GLU A 207 5.18 -26.65 1.74
C GLU A 207 5.62 -27.89 0.96
N PHE A 208 4.85 -28.98 1.00
CA PHE A 208 5.13 -30.20 0.24
C PHE A 208 5.22 -29.92 -1.27
N PHE A 209 4.26 -29.19 -1.83
CA PHE A 209 4.26 -28.84 -3.25
C PHE A 209 5.40 -27.88 -3.62
N LEU A 210 5.79 -26.97 -2.71
CA LEU A 210 6.94 -26.10 -2.90
C LEU A 210 8.25 -26.89 -2.87
N ARG A 211 8.47 -27.79 -1.91
CA ARG A 211 9.64 -28.70 -1.88
C ARG A 211 9.71 -29.59 -3.13
N PHE A 212 8.57 -30.12 -3.59
CA PHE A 212 8.45 -30.86 -4.86
C PHE A 212 8.87 -30.02 -6.07
N LEU A 213 8.39 -28.76 -6.18
CA LEU A 213 8.78 -27.84 -7.25
C LEU A 213 10.24 -27.38 -7.15
N GLU A 214 10.80 -27.25 -5.95
CA GLU A 214 12.17 -26.78 -5.70
C GLU A 214 13.23 -27.88 -5.86
N SER A 215 12.86 -29.14 -5.68
CA SER A 215 13.75 -30.31 -5.76
C SER A 215 14.63 -30.32 -7.04
N PRO A 216 15.92 -30.71 -6.94
CA PRO A 216 16.80 -30.87 -8.09
C PRO A 216 16.37 -32.03 -9.02
N ASP A 217 15.65 -33.01 -8.49
CA ASP A 217 15.18 -34.18 -9.25
C ASP A 217 13.89 -33.87 -10.06
N PHE A 218 13.32 -32.66 -9.90
CA PHE A 218 12.09 -32.25 -10.57
C PHE A 218 12.29 -31.97 -12.07
N GLN A 219 11.51 -32.64 -12.92
CA GLN A 219 11.59 -32.57 -14.38
C GLN A 219 10.39 -31.81 -14.99
N PRO A 220 10.56 -30.55 -15.46
CA PRO A 220 9.48 -29.77 -16.07
C PRO A 220 8.86 -30.44 -17.31
N ASN A 221 9.63 -31.27 -18.03
CA ASN A 221 9.16 -31.98 -19.21
C ASN A 221 8.15 -33.10 -18.92
N VAL A 222 8.16 -33.67 -17.71
CA VAL A 222 7.12 -34.60 -17.24
C VAL A 222 5.95 -33.81 -16.65
N ALA A 223 6.26 -32.87 -15.75
CA ALA A 223 5.25 -32.09 -15.02
C ALA A 223 4.30 -31.26 -15.91
N LYS A 224 4.76 -30.80 -17.08
CA LYS A 224 3.93 -30.02 -18.04
C LYS A 224 2.72 -30.78 -18.62
N LYS A 225 2.65 -32.10 -18.42
CA LYS A 225 1.46 -32.93 -18.74
C LYS A 225 0.30 -32.69 -17.76
N TYR A 226 0.58 -32.17 -16.57
CA TYR A 226 -0.34 -32.10 -15.43
C TYR A 226 -0.49 -30.66 -14.87
N ILE A 227 0.58 -29.87 -14.90
CA ILE A 227 0.55 -28.43 -14.62
C ILE A 227 0.27 -27.70 -15.94
N ASP A 228 -1.00 -27.46 -16.21
CA ASP A 228 -1.51 -26.89 -17.45
C ASP A 228 -2.07 -25.45 -17.27
N GLN A 229 -2.75 -24.92 -18.29
CA GLN A 229 -3.40 -23.60 -18.23
C GLN A 229 -4.57 -23.56 -17.23
N LYS A 230 -5.29 -24.67 -17.03
CA LYS A 230 -6.36 -24.76 -16.04
C LYS A 230 -5.81 -24.75 -14.62
N PHE A 231 -4.77 -25.53 -14.33
CA PHE A 231 -4.07 -25.52 -13.04
C PHE A 231 -3.58 -24.10 -12.69
N VAL A 232 -2.96 -23.40 -13.65
CA VAL A 232 -2.51 -22.01 -13.46
C VAL A 232 -3.67 -21.05 -13.19
N LEU A 233 -4.81 -21.20 -13.86
CA LEU A 233 -5.98 -20.35 -13.62
C LEU A 233 -6.55 -20.56 -12.20
N GLN A 234 -6.75 -21.81 -11.79
CA GLN A 234 -7.26 -22.13 -10.45
C GLN A 234 -6.26 -21.77 -9.33
N LEU A 235 -4.95 -21.75 -9.62
CA LEU A 235 -3.93 -21.23 -8.70
C LEU A 235 -4.00 -19.70 -8.58
N LEU A 236 -4.26 -18.99 -9.67
CA LEU A 236 -4.41 -17.54 -9.68
C LEU A 236 -5.70 -17.08 -8.96
N GLU A 237 -6.79 -17.83 -9.07
CA GLU A 237 -8.06 -17.56 -8.37
C GLU A 237 -7.91 -17.56 -6.82
N LEU A 238 -6.89 -18.23 -6.27
CA LEU A 238 -6.63 -18.25 -4.83
C LEU A 238 -5.88 -17.01 -4.31
N PHE A 239 -5.31 -16.16 -5.17
CA PHE A 239 -4.64 -14.93 -4.73
C PHE A 239 -5.59 -13.93 -4.06
N ASP A 240 -6.90 -14.07 -4.24
CA ASP A 240 -7.92 -13.24 -3.59
C ASP A 240 -8.25 -13.69 -2.14
N SER A 241 -7.53 -14.67 -1.59
CA SER A 241 -7.71 -15.14 -0.20
C SER A 241 -7.40 -14.04 0.82
N GLU A 242 -8.26 -13.87 1.84
CA GLU A 242 -8.06 -12.89 2.92
C GLU A 242 -6.81 -13.23 3.77
N ASP A 243 -6.39 -14.51 3.82
CA ASP A 243 -5.27 -14.97 4.63
C ASP A 243 -3.89 -14.64 3.98
N PRO A 244 -3.09 -13.72 4.54
CA PRO A 244 -1.81 -13.32 3.94
C PRO A 244 -0.78 -14.46 3.89
N ARG A 245 -0.93 -15.48 4.75
CA ARG A 245 -0.03 -16.65 4.76
C ARG A 245 -0.26 -17.51 3.53
N GLU A 246 -1.52 -17.64 3.10
CA GLU A 246 -1.87 -18.33 1.86
C GLU A 246 -1.31 -17.58 0.65
N ARG A 247 -1.45 -16.25 0.62
CA ARG A 247 -0.95 -15.41 -0.48
C ARG A 247 0.57 -15.46 -0.63
N ASP A 248 1.35 -15.52 0.45
CA ASP A 248 2.83 -15.64 0.37
C ASP A 248 3.30 -17.01 -0.17
N PHE A 249 2.64 -18.10 0.21
CA PHE A 249 2.88 -19.43 -0.37
C PHE A 249 2.45 -19.48 -1.86
N LEU A 250 1.32 -18.88 -2.22
CA LEU A 250 0.88 -18.74 -3.61
C LEU A 250 1.87 -17.94 -4.45
N LYS A 251 2.34 -16.80 -3.93
CA LYS A 251 3.36 -15.94 -4.53
C LYS A 251 4.60 -16.73 -4.92
N THR A 252 5.16 -17.45 -3.95
CA THR A 252 6.37 -18.25 -4.14
C THR A 252 6.12 -19.42 -5.09
N THR A 253 4.99 -20.11 -4.97
CA THR A 253 4.59 -21.22 -5.85
C THR A 253 4.45 -20.77 -7.31
N LEU A 254 3.72 -19.69 -7.57
CA LEU A 254 3.53 -19.14 -8.92
C LEU A 254 4.84 -18.63 -9.52
N HIS A 255 5.71 -18.00 -8.72
CA HIS A 255 7.04 -17.61 -9.19
C HIS A 255 7.89 -18.83 -9.60
N ARG A 256 7.94 -19.90 -8.80
CA ARG A 256 8.64 -21.15 -9.17
C ARG A 256 8.07 -21.76 -10.45
N ILE A 257 6.75 -21.75 -10.64
CA ILE A 257 6.08 -22.21 -11.87
C ILE A 257 6.47 -21.33 -13.08
N TYR A 258 6.39 -20.00 -12.97
CA TYR A 258 6.80 -19.08 -14.04
C TYR A 258 8.28 -19.29 -14.42
N GLY A 259 9.15 -19.50 -13.43
CA GLY A 259 10.55 -19.83 -13.61
C GLY A 259 10.75 -21.10 -14.44
N LYS A 260 10.23 -22.25 -13.95
CA LYS A 260 10.47 -23.57 -14.56
C LYS A 260 9.66 -23.84 -15.85
N PHE A 261 8.50 -23.22 -16.07
CA PHE A 261 7.62 -23.50 -17.22
C PHE A 261 7.58 -22.37 -18.25
N LEU A 262 8.59 -22.32 -19.13
CA LEU A 262 8.70 -21.37 -20.25
C LEU A 262 7.40 -21.21 -21.07
N GLY A 263 6.71 -22.32 -21.38
CA GLY A 263 5.47 -22.32 -22.16
C GLY A 263 4.25 -21.72 -21.44
N LEU A 264 4.25 -21.65 -20.11
CA LEU A 264 3.16 -21.04 -19.34
C LEU A 264 3.35 -19.52 -19.13
N ARG A 265 4.57 -18.99 -19.32
CA ARG A 265 4.90 -17.58 -19.04
C ARG A 265 3.98 -16.57 -19.72
N ALA A 266 3.64 -16.77 -20.99
CA ALA A 266 2.74 -15.88 -21.72
C ALA A 266 1.29 -15.96 -21.21
N TYR A 267 0.84 -17.14 -20.80
CA TYR A 267 -0.49 -17.34 -20.22
C TYR A 267 -0.59 -16.72 -18.82
N ILE A 268 0.42 -16.91 -17.97
CA ILE A 268 0.50 -16.30 -16.64
C ILE A 268 0.44 -14.77 -16.74
N ARG A 269 1.27 -14.13 -17.58
CA ARG A 269 1.20 -12.67 -17.79
C ARG A 269 -0.18 -12.22 -18.29
N LYS A 270 -0.80 -12.96 -19.23
CA LYS A 270 -2.14 -12.62 -19.73
C LYS A 270 -3.21 -12.68 -18.62
N GLN A 271 -3.18 -13.70 -17.76
CA GLN A 271 -4.18 -13.83 -16.70
C GLN A 271 -3.96 -12.83 -15.54
N ILE A 272 -2.72 -12.51 -15.18
CA ILE A 272 -2.44 -11.42 -14.23
C ILE A 272 -2.93 -10.08 -14.79
N ASN A 273 -2.73 -9.81 -16.09
CA ASN A 273 -3.29 -8.61 -16.74
C ASN A 273 -4.83 -8.59 -16.67
N ASN A 274 -5.50 -9.73 -16.86
CA ASN A 274 -6.96 -9.81 -16.73
C ASN A 274 -7.44 -9.51 -15.31
N ILE A 275 -6.76 -10.04 -14.28
CA ILE A 275 -7.02 -9.74 -12.86
C ILE A 275 -6.85 -8.24 -12.60
N PHE A 276 -5.75 -7.64 -13.06
CA PHE A 276 -5.50 -6.21 -12.91
C PHE A 276 -6.52 -5.35 -13.67
N TYR A 277 -6.95 -5.73 -14.88
CA TYR A 277 -8.00 -5.00 -15.59
C TYR A 277 -9.34 -5.03 -14.83
N ARG A 278 -9.74 -6.20 -14.33
CA ARG A 278 -10.95 -6.35 -13.50
C ARG A 278 -10.86 -5.52 -12.22
N PHE A 279 -9.72 -5.54 -11.54
CA PHE A 279 -9.46 -4.72 -10.36
C PHE A 279 -9.55 -3.21 -10.64
N ILE A 280 -8.90 -2.72 -11.71
CA ILE A 280 -8.80 -1.28 -12.04
C ILE A 280 -10.12 -0.68 -12.59
N TYR A 281 -10.95 -1.49 -13.24
CA TYR A 281 -12.09 -1.01 -14.02
C TYR A 281 -13.45 -1.62 -13.67
N GLU A 282 -13.52 -2.72 -12.90
CA GLU A 282 -14.79 -3.38 -12.52
C GLU A 282 -15.03 -3.41 -11.00
N THR A 283 -14.06 -3.85 -10.19
CA THR A 283 -14.30 -4.16 -8.76
C THR A 283 -13.70 -3.17 -7.76
N GLU A 284 -12.55 -2.54 -8.06
CA GLU A 284 -11.68 -1.82 -7.10
C GLU A 284 -11.29 -2.63 -5.83
N HIS A 285 -11.53 -3.94 -5.82
CA HIS A 285 -11.24 -4.86 -4.72
C HIS A 285 -10.66 -6.18 -5.27
N HIS A 286 -9.53 -6.58 -4.70
CA HIS A 286 -8.85 -7.88 -4.85
C HIS A 286 -7.69 -7.93 -3.83
N ASN A 287 -7.56 -8.99 -3.04
CA ASN A 287 -6.62 -9.02 -1.91
C ASN A 287 -5.16 -9.16 -2.32
N GLY A 288 -4.84 -10.02 -3.31
CA GLY A 288 -3.47 -10.38 -3.68
C GLY A 288 -2.75 -9.46 -4.67
N ILE A 289 -3.06 -8.17 -4.74
CA ILE A 289 -2.46 -7.27 -5.74
C ILE A 289 -0.97 -7.02 -5.46
N ALA A 290 -0.58 -6.85 -4.19
CA ALA A 290 0.83 -6.65 -3.80
C ALA A 290 1.70 -7.86 -4.16
N GLU A 291 1.24 -9.06 -3.83
CA GLU A 291 1.95 -10.32 -4.06
C GLU A 291 2.11 -10.62 -5.56
N LEU A 292 1.10 -10.29 -6.38
CA LEU A 292 1.21 -10.38 -7.85
C LEU A 292 2.22 -9.37 -8.41
N LEU A 293 2.32 -8.17 -7.82
CA LEU A 293 3.31 -7.16 -8.21
C LEU A 293 4.74 -7.56 -7.81
N GLU A 294 4.96 -8.20 -6.65
CA GLU A 294 6.29 -8.74 -6.28
C GLU A 294 6.82 -9.76 -7.31
N ILE A 295 5.95 -10.67 -7.77
CA ILE A 295 6.29 -11.62 -8.83
C ILE A 295 6.62 -10.88 -10.12
N LEU A 296 5.82 -9.86 -10.48
CA LEU A 296 6.04 -9.07 -11.68
C LEU A 296 7.34 -8.26 -11.63
N GLY A 297 7.71 -7.66 -10.51
CA GLY A 297 8.99 -6.94 -10.35
C GLY A 297 10.19 -7.85 -10.64
N SER A 298 10.17 -9.08 -10.10
CA SER A 298 11.18 -10.11 -10.40
C SER A 298 11.19 -10.51 -11.88
N ILE A 299 10.01 -10.60 -12.51
CA ILE A 299 9.87 -10.88 -13.94
C ILE A 299 10.40 -9.74 -14.82
N ILE A 300 10.15 -8.48 -14.44
CA ILE A 300 10.58 -7.27 -15.16
C ILE A 300 12.10 -7.13 -15.10
N ASN A 301 12.71 -7.37 -13.94
CA ASN A 301 14.18 -7.42 -13.83
C ASN A 301 14.77 -8.50 -14.76
N GLY A 302 14.09 -9.64 -14.89
CA GLY A 302 14.42 -10.73 -15.81
C GLY A 302 14.11 -10.49 -17.30
N PHE A 303 13.68 -9.30 -17.73
CA PHE A 303 13.47 -9.01 -19.15
C PHE A 303 14.78 -8.85 -19.92
N ALA A 304 14.82 -9.41 -21.13
CA ALA A 304 15.91 -9.20 -22.08
C ALA A 304 15.76 -7.85 -22.79
N LEU A 305 16.91 -7.24 -23.13
CA LEU A 305 16.98 -6.04 -23.95
C LEU A 305 17.19 -6.40 -25.44
N PRO A 306 16.63 -5.63 -26.40
CA PRO A 306 15.71 -4.51 -26.20
C PRO A 306 14.34 -4.95 -25.67
N LEU A 307 13.68 -4.10 -24.88
CA LEU A 307 12.35 -4.40 -24.33
C LEU A 307 11.32 -4.59 -25.46
N LYS A 308 10.54 -5.66 -25.35
CA LYS A 308 9.45 -5.94 -26.28
C LYS A 308 8.29 -4.97 -26.11
N GLU A 309 7.57 -4.72 -27.21
CA GLU A 309 6.36 -3.91 -27.19
C GLU A 309 5.25 -4.47 -26.28
N GLU A 310 5.14 -5.81 -26.13
CA GLU A 310 4.22 -6.44 -25.15
C GLU A 310 4.50 -6.00 -23.70
N HIS A 311 5.72 -5.58 -23.38
CA HIS A 311 6.12 -5.10 -22.05
C HIS A 311 5.94 -3.59 -21.92
N LYS A 312 6.21 -2.81 -22.98
CA LYS A 312 5.93 -1.36 -23.03
C LYS A 312 4.42 -1.08 -22.90
N VAL A 313 3.59 -1.84 -23.61
CA VAL A 313 2.12 -1.77 -23.49
C VAL A 313 1.66 -2.16 -22.08
N PHE A 314 2.26 -3.17 -21.45
CA PHE A 314 1.94 -3.58 -20.08
C PHE A 314 2.19 -2.46 -19.05
N LEU A 315 3.36 -1.81 -19.10
CA LEU A 315 3.67 -0.64 -18.27
C LEU A 315 2.63 0.47 -18.45
N LEU A 316 2.38 0.88 -19.69
CA LEU A 316 1.57 2.07 -19.98
C LEU A 316 0.04 1.84 -19.88
N LYS A 317 -0.43 0.59 -19.97
CA LYS A 317 -1.88 0.25 -19.95
C LYS A 317 -2.34 -0.51 -18.71
N VAL A 318 -1.42 -1.10 -17.94
CA VAL A 318 -1.76 -1.87 -16.72
C VAL A 318 -1.11 -1.29 -15.48
N LEU A 319 0.21 -1.12 -15.45
CA LEU A 319 0.90 -0.58 -14.26
C LEU A 319 0.55 0.89 -13.99
N LEU A 320 0.65 1.78 -14.99
CA LEU A 320 0.31 3.19 -14.76
C LEU A 320 -1.15 3.39 -14.28
N PRO A 321 -2.18 2.72 -14.84
CA PRO A 321 -3.55 2.82 -14.31
C PRO A 321 -3.80 2.23 -12.92
N LEU A 322 -2.94 1.35 -12.36
CA LEU A 322 -3.09 0.86 -10.98
C LEU A 322 -3.02 2.00 -9.94
N HIS A 323 -2.29 3.08 -10.23
CA HIS A 323 -2.22 4.28 -9.37
C HIS A 323 -3.56 5.00 -9.21
N LYS A 324 -4.57 4.71 -10.04
CA LYS A 324 -5.91 5.31 -9.95
C LYS A 324 -6.69 4.82 -8.71
N VAL A 325 -6.65 3.52 -8.44
CA VAL A 325 -7.54 2.84 -7.47
C VAL A 325 -7.34 3.38 -6.05
N LYS A 326 -8.40 3.42 -5.24
CA LYS A 326 -8.38 4.06 -3.90
C LYS A 326 -7.35 3.40 -2.97
N SER A 327 -7.38 2.08 -2.86
CA SER A 327 -6.55 1.21 -2.03
C SER A 327 -5.07 1.07 -2.48
N LEU A 328 -4.53 2.10 -3.13
CA LEU A 328 -3.15 2.12 -3.63
C LEU A 328 -2.11 1.86 -2.53
N SER A 329 -2.38 2.32 -1.30
CA SER A 329 -1.48 2.19 -0.15
C SER A 329 -1.01 0.76 0.10
N VAL A 330 -1.93 -0.21 0.02
CA VAL A 330 -1.71 -1.65 0.26
C VAL A 330 -0.64 -2.26 -0.67
N TYR A 331 -0.44 -1.71 -1.87
CA TYR A 331 0.47 -2.26 -2.89
C TYR A 331 1.41 -1.24 -3.53
N HIS A 332 1.47 0.00 -3.00
CA HIS A 332 2.25 1.08 -3.58
C HIS A 332 3.76 0.76 -3.69
N PRO A 333 4.46 0.25 -2.65
CA PRO A 333 5.89 -0.03 -2.75
C PRO A 333 6.23 -1.05 -3.85
N GLN A 334 5.40 -2.10 -3.99
CA GLN A 334 5.54 -3.12 -5.01
C GLN A 334 5.32 -2.56 -6.43
N LEU A 335 4.39 -1.61 -6.57
CA LEU A 335 4.10 -0.96 -7.85
C LEU A 335 5.20 0.03 -8.25
N ALA A 336 5.65 0.88 -7.32
CA ALA A 336 6.76 1.81 -7.52
C ALA A 336 8.03 1.06 -7.94
N TYR A 337 8.38 -0.04 -7.23
CA TYR A 337 9.48 -0.92 -7.63
C TYR A 337 9.32 -1.46 -9.05
N CYS A 338 8.11 -1.90 -9.46
CA CYS A 338 7.86 -2.34 -10.83
C CYS A 338 8.05 -1.22 -11.88
N VAL A 339 7.69 0.03 -11.56
CA VAL A 339 7.85 1.19 -12.45
C VAL A 339 9.32 1.60 -12.58
N VAL A 340 10.02 1.78 -11.46
CA VAL A 340 11.47 2.10 -11.43
C VAL A 340 12.28 1.01 -12.15
N GLN A 341 12.00 -0.26 -11.86
CA GLN A 341 12.66 -1.40 -12.49
C GLN A 341 12.41 -1.48 -14.02
N PHE A 342 11.35 -0.85 -14.53
CA PHE A 342 11.11 -0.69 -15.98
C PHE A 342 11.99 0.42 -16.58
N LEU A 343 12.15 1.55 -15.89
CA LEU A 343 12.95 2.68 -16.35
C LEU A 343 14.45 2.35 -16.39
N GLU A 344 14.96 1.61 -15.41
CA GLU A 344 16.34 1.07 -15.42
C GLU A 344 16.66 0.20 -16.66
N LYS A 345 15.64 -0.36 -17.32
CA LYS A 345 15.80 -1.23 -18.50
C LYS A 345 15.68 -0.45 -19.82
N ASP A 346 14.98 0.68 -19.82
CA ASP A 346 14.72 1.50 -21.01
C ASP A 346 14.28 2.91 -20.59
N SER A 347 15.24 3.81 -20.44
CA SER A 347 15.05 5.20 -19.99
C SER A 347 14.11 6.01 -20.89
N THR A 348 13.92 5.61 -22.16
CA THR A 348 12.98 6.25 -23.10
C THR A 348 11.51 6.15 -22.65
N LEU A 349 11.21 5.29 -21.68
CA LEU A 349 9.89 5.15 -21.07
C LEU A 349 9.59 6.19 -19.99
N THR A 350 10.58 6.99 -19.58
CA THR A 350 10.43 7.92 -18.43
C THR A 350 9.45 9.05 -18.72
N GLU A 351 9.52 9.67 -19.91
CA GLU A 351 8.59 10.72 -20.32
C GLU A 351 7.10 10.29 -20.23
N PRO A 352 6.65 9.19 -20.88
CA PRO A 352 5.26 8.75 -20.78
C PRO A 352 4.88 8.23 -19.38
N VAL A 353 5.83 7.73 -18.57
CA VAL A 353 5.60 7.35 -17.16
C VAL A 353 5.31 8.58 -16.30
N VAL A 354 6.22 9.55 -16.26
CA VAL A 354 6.07 10.77 -15.45
C VAL A 354 4.84 11.57 -15.89
N MET A 355 4.59 11.69 -17.19
CA MET A 355 3.37 12.33 -17.71
C MET A 355 2.09 11.54 -17.37
N GLY A 356 2.18 10.22 -17.23
CA GLY A 356 1.09 9.36 -16.73
C GLY A 356 0.79 9.60 -15.24
N LEU A 357 1.80 9.65 -14.38
CA LEU A 357 1.66 9.96 -12.96
C LEU A 357 1.12 11.38 -12.74
N LEU A 358 1.65 12.38 -13.44
CA LEU A 358 1.15 13.76 -13.40
C LEU A 358 -0.31 13.88 -13.87
N LYS A 359 -0.77 13.00 -14.78
CA LYS A 359 -2.17 12.91 -15.22
C LYS A 359 -3.08 12.25 -14.17
N TYR A 360 -2.61 11.23 -13.44
CA TYR A 360 -3.39 10.55 -12.40
C TYR A 360 -3.24 11.15 -11.00
N TRP A 361 -2.51 12.26 -10.88
CA TRP A 361 -2.16 12.92 -9.63
C TRP A 361 -3.37 13.16 -8.69
N PRO A 362 -3.37 12.61 -7.46
CA PRO A 362 -4.49 12.73 -6.52
C PRO A 362 -4.83 14.18 -6.16
N LYS A 363 -6.10 14.57 -6.26
CA LYS A 363 -6.56 15.94 -5.92
C LYS A 363 -7.43 16.03 -4.67
N THR A 364 -7.77 14.88 -4.07
CA THR A 364 -8.69 14.76 -2.92
C THR A 364 -8.19 13.78 -1.85
N HIS A 365 -6.99 13.20 -2.01
CA HIS A 365 -6.49 12.11 -1.15
C HIS A 365 -5.02 12.32 -0.78
N SER A 366 -4.78 13.09 0.28
CA SER A 366 -3.43 13.49 0.72
C SER A 366 -2.44 12.34 0.92
N PRO A 367 -2.81 11.17 1.50
CA PRO A 367 -1.87 10.06 1.65
C PRO A 367 -1.36 9.54 0.29
N LYS A 368 -2.22 9.53 -0.73
CA LYS A 368 -1.81 9.16 -2.09
C LYS A 368 -0.98 10.27 -2.76
N GLU A 369 -1.20 11.54 -2.44
CA GLU A 369 -0.33 12.63 -2.91
C GLU A 369 1.08 12.53 -2.31
N VAL A 370 1.21 12.07 -1.04
CA VAL A 370 2.52 11.73 -0.43
C VAL A 370 3.14 10.50 -1.09
N MET A 371 2.35 9.46 -1.43
CA MET A 371 2.84 8.26 -2.14
C MET A 371 3.36 8.60 -3.54
N PHE A 372 2.62 9.38 -4.34
CA PHE A 372 3.09 9.87 -5.65
C PHE A 372 4.36 10.73 -5.51
N LEU A 373 4.56 11.43 -4.38
CA LEU A 373 5.82 12.14 -4.11
C LEU A 373 6.97 11.23 -3.65
N ASN A 374 6.71 10.00 -3.19
CA ASN A 374 7.75 8.98 -2.97
C ASN A 374 8.20 8.37 -4.30
N GLU A 375 7.26 7.78 -5.05
CA GLU A 375 7.52 7.13 -6.35
C GLU A 375 8.23 8.09 -7.32
N LEU A 376 7.83 9.35 -7.34
CA LEU A 376 8.40 10.36 -8.22
C LEU A 376 9.79 10.88 -7.76
N GLU A 377 10.21 10.63 -6.53
CA GLU A 377 11.62 10.80 -6.12
C GLU A 377 12.45 9.58 -6.56
N GLU A 378 11.95 8.36 -6.32
CA GLU A 378 12.61 7.12 -6.75
C GLU A 378 12.81 7.06 -8.28
N ILE A 379 11.86 7.59 -9.07
CA ILE A 379 11.98 7.78 -10.52
C ILE A 379 13.01 8.85 -10.90
N LEU A 380 13.19 9.90 -10.10
CA LEU A 380 14.18 10.96 -10.35
C LEU A 380 15.60 10.55 -9.93
N ASP A 381 15.78 9.59 -9.03
CA ASP A 381 17.09 9.01 -8.72
C ASP A 381 17.66 8.15 -9.87
N VAL A 382 16.81 7.68 -10.79
CA VAL A 382 17.22 6.88 -11.97
C VAL A 382 17.04 7.58 -13.32
N ILE A 383 16.60 8.85 -13.35
CA ILE A 383 16.32 9.57 -14.61
C ILE A 383 17.62 10.01 -15.29
N GLU A 384 17.72 9.81 -16.61
CA GLU A 384 18.79 10.46 -17.37
C GLU A 384 18.52 11.97 -17.54
N PRO A 385 19.56 12.84 -17.51
CA PRO A 385 19.40 14.28 -17.76
C PRO A 385 18.73 14.59 -19.13
N SER A 386 18.95 13.73 -20.13
CA SER A 386 18.33 13.75 -21.46
C SER A 386 16.79 13.63 -21.42
N GLU A 387 16.27 12.82 -20.51
CA GLU A 387 14.84 12.58 -20.29
C GLU A 387 14.25 13.62 -19.32
N PHE A 388 15.01 14.00 -18.28
CA PHE A 388 14.61 15.01 -17.30
C PHE A 388 14.21 16.35 -17.95
N VAL A 389 14.99 16.81 -18.94
CA VAL A 389 14.71 18.07 -19.67
C VAL A 389 13.34 18.08 -20.36
N LYS A 390 12.79 16.91 -20.73
CA LYS A 390 11.45 16.80 -21.34
C LYS A 390 10.33 16.98 -20.31
N VAL A 391 10.53 16.46 -19.10
CA VAL A 391 9.50 16.39 -18.05
C VAL A 391 9.60 17.50 -17.00
N MET A 392 10.73 18.19 -16.87
CA MET A 392 10.98 19.15 -15.78
C MET A 392 9.94 20.27 -15.68
N GLU A 393 9.47 20.85 -16.80
CA GLU A 393 8.48 21.94 -16.73
C GLU A 393 7.12 21.48 -16.16
N PRO A 394 6.45 20.43 -16.68
CA PRO A 394 5.20 19.95 -16.08
C PRO A 394 5.41 19.36 -14.66
N LEU A 395 6.54 18.70 -14.40
CA LEU A 395 6.93 18.18 -13.08
C LEU A 395 6.98 19.28 -12.02
N PHE A 396 7.83 20.30 -12.21
CA PHE A 396 8.01 21.36 -11.22
C PHE A 396 6.77 22.27 -11.12
N ARG A 397 5.96 22.39 -12.17
CA ARG A 397 4.62 23.03 -12.08
C ARG A 397 3.63 22.24 -11.19
N GLN A 398 3.84 20.96 -10.93
CA GLN A 398 3.08 20.20 -9.93
C GLN A 398 3.75 20.26 -8.55
N LEU A 399 5.07 20.10 -8.44
CA LEU A 399 5.80 20.28 -7.16
C LEU A 399 5.54 21.66 -6.54
N ALA A 400 5.48 22.74 -7.32
CA ALA A 400 5.10 24.08 -6.87
C ALA A 400 3.73 24.14 -6.16
N LYS A 401 2.78 23.28 -6.56
CA LYS A 401 1.47 23.16 -5.92
C LYS A 401 1.57 22.34 -4.63
N CYS A 402 2.35 21.25 -4.63
CA CYS A 402 2.57 20.41 -3.45
C CYS A 402 3.24 21.20 -2.31
N VAL A 403 4.29 21.98 -2.64
CA VAL A 403 4.95 22.93 -1.71
C VAL A 403 4.01 24.05 -1.25
N SER A 404 2.98 24.38 -2.05
CA SER A 404 1.93 25.33 -1.68
C SER A 404 0.71 24.67 -1.02
N SER A 405 0.76 23.37 -0.73
CA SER A 405 -0.37 22.65 -0.13
C SER A 405 -0.54 23.07 1.34
N PRO A 406 -1.78 23.36 1.80
CA PRO A 406 -2.03 23.58 3.21
C PRO A 406 -1.86 22.30 4.06
N HIS A 407 -1.80 21.13 3.42
CA HIS A 407 -1.63 19.84 4.07
C HIS A 407 -0.13 19.60 4.36
N PHE A 408 0.25 19.68 5.64
CA PHE A 408 1.67 19.74 6.00
C PHE A 408 2.49 18.57 5.46
N GLN A 409 2.01 17.32 5.54
CA GLN A 409 2.74 16.15 5.04
C GLN A 409 3.05 16.21 3.53
N VAL A 410 2.20 16.87 2.73
CA VAL A 410 2.41 17.03 1.27
C VAL A 410 3.46 18.10 1.01
N ALA A 411 3.36 19.24 1.68
CA ALA A 411 4.34 20.32 1.56
C ALA A 411 5.72 19.88 2.08
N GLU A 412 5.75 19.18 3.21
CA GLU A 412 6.93 18.56 3.83
C GLU A 412 7.57 17.56 2.88
N ARG A 413 6.81 16.57 2.37
CA ARG A 413 7.34 15.54 1.48
C ARG A 413 7.87 16.11 0.17
N ALA A 414 7.22 17.14 -0.38
CA ALA A 414 7.73 17.84 -1.55
C ALA A 414 9.01 18.64 -1.24
N LEU A 415 9.08 19.31 -0.08
CA LEU A 415 10.27 20.07 0.34
C LEU A 415 11.48 19.19 0.68
N TYR A 416 11.28 17.90 0.97
CA TYR A 416 12.38 16.93 1.12
C TYR A 416 13.20 16.70 -0.16
N TYR A 417 12.66 16.98 -1.36
CA TYR A 417 13.39 16.85 -2.64
C TYR A 417 14.67 17.71 -2.69
N TRP A 418 14.74 18.81 -1.93
CA TRP A 418 15.92 19.68 -1.85
C TRP A 418 17.07 19.10 -1.00
N ASN A 419 16.84 17.99 -0.30
CA ASN A 419 17.87 17.27 0.44
C ASN A 419 18.54 16.16 -0.41
N ASN A 420 17.99 15.87 -1.59
CA ASN A 420 18.51 14.87 -2.52
C ASN A 420 19.58 15.50 -3.43
N GLU A 421 20.83 15.05 -3.31
CA GLU A 421 21.97 15.61 -4.05
C GLU A 421 21.82 15.47 -5.56
N TYR A 422 21.23 14.36 -6.05
CA TYR A 422 21.08 14.12 -7.48
C TYR A 422 19.99 15.01 -8.08
N ILE A 423 18.83 15.10 -7.44
CA ILE A 423 17.76 16.05 -7.83
C ILE A 423 18.27 17.48 -7.80
N MET A 424 19.04 17.86 -6.77
CA MET A 424 19.65 19.20 -6.69
C MET A 424 20.65 19.48 -7.83
N SER A 425 21.39 18.47 -8.31
CA SER A 425 22.26 18.61 -9.49
C SER A 425 21.47 18.86 -10.78
N LEU A 426 20.43 18.06 -11.04
CA LEU A 426 19.53 18.23 -12.19
C LEU A 426 18.82 19.60 -12.18
N VAL A 427 18.46 20.07 -10.98
CA VAL A 427 17.83 21.38 -10.75
C VAL A 427 18.82 22.54 -10.91
N SER A 428 20.12 22.33 -10.63
CA SER A 428 21.18 23.32 -10.86
C SER A 428 21.40 23.57 -12.35
N ASP A 429 21.63 22.50 -13.13
CA ASP A 429 21.88 22.61 -14.58
C ASP A 429 20.69 23.22 -15.34
N ASN A 430 19.47 23.03 -14.82
CA ASN A 430 18.23 23.52 -15.40
C ASN A 430 17.60 24.72 -14.65
N ALA A 431 18.35 25.39 -13.77
CA ALA A 431 17.85 26.46 -12.89
C ALA A 431 17.14 27.58 -13.66
N ALA A 432 17.61 27.92 -14.87
CA ALA A 432 17.02 28.92 -15.77
C ALA A 432 15.54 28.65 -16.14
N LYS A 433 15.09 27.40 -16.06
CA LYS A 433 13.70 26.98 -16.29
C LYS A 433 12.94 26.68 -15.01
N ILE A 434 13.61 26.07 -14.02
CA ILE A 434 12.97 25.58 -12.80
C ILE A 434 12.75 26.70 -11.78
N LEU A 435 13.70 27.62 -11.60
CA LEU A 435 13.59 28.68 -10.59
C LEU A 435 12.37 29.60 -10.80
N PRO A 436 12.05 30.09 -12.01
CA PRO A 436 10.85 30.91 -12.23
C PRO A 436 9.53 30.18 -11.91
N ILE A 437 9.50 28.86 -12.03
CA ILE A 437 8.31 28.03 -11.73
C ILE A 437 8.13 27.86 -10.21
N MET A 438 9.23 27.64 -9.49
CA MET A 438 9.20 27.33 -8.05
C MET A 438 9.20 28.58 -7.14
N PHE A 439 9.82 29.67 -7.59
CA PHE A 439 9.97 30.89 -6.80
C PHE A 439 8.63 31.48 -6.31
N PRO A 440 7.55 31.60 -7.13
CA PRO A 440 6.27 32.14 -6.68
C PRO A 440 5.61 31.32 -5.57
N ALA A 441 5.78 30.00 -5.58
CA ALA A 441 5.26 29.08 -4.56
C ALA A 441 6.03 29.26 -3.23
N LEU A 442 7.36 29.17 -3.27
CA LEU A 442 8.20 29.31 -2.09
C LEU A 442 8.07 30.70 -1.46
N TYR A 443 8.17 31.78 -2.26
CA TYR A 443 8.16 33.16 -1.78
C TYR A 443 6.79 33.64 -1.27
N ARG A 444 5.69 32.97 -1.65
CA ARG A 444 4.36 33.21 -1.06
C ARG A 444 4.23 32.55 0.31
N ASN A 445 4.61 31.28 0.42
CA ASN A 445 4.40 30.49 1.62
C ASN A 445 5.40 30.85 2.73
N SER A 446 6.61 31.34 2.40
CA SER A 446 7.58 31.90 3.35
C SER A 446 7.07 33.13 4.15
N LYS A 447 5.89 33.67 3.83
CA LYS A 447 5.27 34.80 4.54
C LYS A 447 4.00 34.46 5.32
N SER A 448 3.43 33.28 5.12
CA SER A 448 2.05 33.00 5.56
C SER A 448 1.71 31.52 5.82
N HIS A 449 2.66 30.60 5.71
CA HIS A 449 2.40 29.20 6.02
C HIS A 449 2.15 28.98 7.52
N TRP A 450 1.10 28.23 7.86
CA TRP A 450 0.64 28.06 9.26
C TRP A 450 1.56 27.18 10.10
N ASN A 451 2.17 26.16 9.48
CA ASN A 451 3.11 25.24 10.13
C ASN A 451 4.55 25.81 10.05
N LYS A 452 5.21 25.93 11.21
CA LYS A 452 6.57 26.47 11.39
C LYS A 452 7.67 25.59 10.79
N THR A 453 7.50 24.27 10.76
CA THR A 453 8.50 23.34 10.17
C THR A 453 8.59 23.57 8.67
N ILE A 454 7.43 23.59 7.99
CA ILE A 454 7.31 23.91 6.57
C ILE A 454 7.88 25.31 6.27
N HIS A 455 7.62 26.28 7.14
CA HIS A 455 8.15 27.64 7.03
C HIS A 455 9.69 27.65 7.01
N GLY A 456 10.33 26.88 7.90
CA GLY A 456 11.79 26.69 7.92
C GLY A 456 12.34 25.95 6.70
N LEU A 457 11.69 24.86 6.28
CA LEU A 457 12.05 24.11 5.07
C LEU A 457 11.99 24.99 3.79
N ILE A 458 10.97 25.85 3.68
CA ILE A 458 10.86 26.82 2.57
C ILE A 458 12.03 27.82 2.58
N TYR A 459 12.46 28.31 3.76
CA TYR A 459 13.63 29.18 3.85
C TYR A 459 14.92 28.45 3.44
N ASN A 460 15.06 27.16 3.77
CA ASN A 460 16.21 26.36 3.31
C ASN A 460 16.21 26.22 1.77
N ALA A 461 15.07 25.84 1.17
CA ALA A 461 14.93 25.75 -0.28
C ALA A 461 15.17 27.09 -1.00
N LEU A 462 14.71 28.22 -0.44
CA LEU A 462 15.00 29.56 -0.97
C LEU A 462 16.49 29.92 -0.86
N LYS A 463 17.15 29.54 0.24
CA LYS A 463 18.59 29.76 0.43
C LYS A 463 19.41 28.96 -0.59
N LEU A 464 19.10 27.67 -0.78
CA LEU A 464 19.76 26.82 -1.76
C LEU A 464 19.64 27.41 -3.18
N PHE A 465 18.43 27.83 -3.59
CA PHE A 465 18.23 28.48 -4.90
C PHE A 465 19.00 29.79 -5.08
N MET A 466 19.14 30.58 -4.01
CA MET A 466 19.94 31.82 -4.01
C MET A 466 21.44 31.51 -4.15
N GLU A 467 21.92 30.46 -3.47
CA GLU A 467 23.31 29.99 -3.54
C GLU A 467 23.66 29.37 -4.91
N MET A 468 22.71 28.72 -5.57
CA MET A 468 22.87 28.23 -6.96
C MET A 468 23.03 29.36 -7.98
N ASN A 469 22.16 30.38 -7.94
CA ASN A 469 22.20 31.48 -8.91
C ASN A 469 21.56 32.78 -8.37
N GLN A 470 22.34 33.54 -7.61
CA GLN A 470 21.96 34.85 -7.04
C GLN A 470 21.29 35.77 -8.07
N LYS A 471 21.88 35.92 -9.26
CA LYS A 471 21.35 36.83 -10.29
C LYS A 471 19.94 36.40 -10.74
N LEU A 472 19.77 35.12 -11.08
CA LEU A 472 18.47 34.60 -11.52
C LEU A 472 17.44 34.68 -10.39
N PHE A 473 17.85 34.52 -9.13
CA PHE A 473 17.00 34.71 -7.95
C PHE A 473 16.53 36.16 -7.78
N ASP A 474 17.41 37.14 -7.98
CA ASP A 474 17.06 38.56 -7.97
C ASP A 474 16.18 38.96 -9.16
N ASP A 475 16.44 38.41 -10.35
CA ASP A 475 15.60 38.59 -11.54
C ASP A 475 14.19 38.00 -11.32
N CYS A 476 14.07 36.78 -10.76
CA CYS A 476 12.79 36.18 -10.37
C CYS A 476 12.07 37.00 -9.28
N THR A 477 12.81 37.55 -8.32
CA THR A 477 12.28 38.43 -7.28
C THR A 477 11.70 39.72 -7.85
N GLN A 478 12.29 40.27 -8.92
CA GLN A 478 11.77 41.44 -9.63
C GLN A 478 10.54 41.07 -10.48
N GLN A 479 10.59 39.98 -11.24
CA GLN A 479 9.48 39.50 -12.06
C GLN A 479 8.23 39.23 -11.21
N TYR A 480 8.35 38.51 -10.09
CA TYR A 480 7.24 38.24 -9.18
C TYR A 480 6.61 39.53 -8.61
N LYS A 481 7.41 40.56 -8.30
CA LYS A 481 6.89 41.87 -7.86
C LYS A 481 6.10 42.56 -8.99
N ALA A 482 6.62 42.55 -10.22
CA ALA A 482 5.95 43.12 -11.39
C ALA A 482 4.65 42.38 -11.75
N GLU A 483 4.64 41.03 -11.68
CA GLU A 483 3.44 40.24 -11.90
C GLU A 483 2.37 40.50 -10.83
N ARG A 484 2.73 40.54 -9.55
CA ARG A 484 1.80 40.90 -8.46
C ARG A 484 1.24 42.32 -8.60
N GLN A 485 1.96 43.25 -9.22
CA GLN A 485 1.44 44.57 -9.58
C GLN A 485 0.49 44.50 -10.79
N LYS A 486 0.84 43.73 -11.83
CA LYS A 486 0.03 43.51 -13.04
C LYS A 486 -1.28 42.78 -12.74
N GLU A 487 -1.29 41.84 -11.80
CA GLU A 487 -2.50 41.19 -11.29
C GLU A 487 -3.41 42.17 -10.54
N LYS A 488 -2.84 43.06 -9.71
CA LYS A 488 -3.59 44.13 -9.03
C LYS A 488 -4.20 45.13 -10.02
N MET A 489 -3.48 45.48 -11.09
CA MET A 489 -4.02 46.31 -12.17
C MET A 489 -5.16 45.59 -12.90
N LYS A 490 -4.96 44.33 -13.31
CA LYS A 490 -6.03 43.49 -13.90
C LYS A 490 -7.24 43.27 -13.00
N PHE A 491 -7.07 43.27 -11.68
CA PHE A 491 -8.19 43.22 -10.75
C PHE A 491 -9.00 44.52 -10.81
N LYS A 492 -8.34 45.68 -10.75
CA LYS A 492 -8.99 47.00 -10.92
C LYS A 492 -9.65 47.16 -12.28
N GLU A 493 -9.00 46.73 -13.36
CA GLU A 493 -9.59 46.76 -14.72
C GLU A 493 -10.93 46.00 -14.78
N ARG A 494 -11.03 44.86 -14.08
CA ARG A 494 -12.28 44.08 -13.96
C ARG A 494 -13.29 44.75 -13.06
N GLU A 495 -12.87 45.27 -11.91
CA GLU A 495 -13.70 46.00 -10.95
C GLU A 495 -14.34 47.23 -11.60
N GLU A 496 -13.55 48.02 -12.34
CA GLU A 496 -14.03 49.11 -13.17
C GLU A 496 -14.96 48.66 -14.30
N ALA A 497 -14.70 47.53 -14.95
CA ALA A 497 -15.57 47.00 -15.99
C ALA A 497 -16.94 46.59 -15.44
N TRP A 498 -16.97 45.90 -14.28
CA TRP A 498 -18.21 45.59 -13.56
C TRP A 498 -18.95 46.85 -13.10
N TYR A 499 -18.24 47.85 -12.58
CA TYR A 499 -18.84 49.13 -12.18
C TYR A 499 -19.40 49.92 -13.38
N LYS A 500 -18.74 49.86 -14.55
CA LYS A 500 -19.27 50.43 -15.81
C LYS A 500 -20.54 49.69 -16.27
N ILE A 501 -20.60 48.37 -16.13
CA ILE A 501 -21.82 47.57 -16.38
C ILE A 501 -22.94 47.96 -15.40
N GLU A 502 -22.63 48.12 -14.11
CA GLU A 502 -23.58 48.54 -13.07
C GLU A 502 -24.18 49.94 -13.36
N ILE A 503 -23.34 50.90 -13.78
CA ILE A 503 -23.80 52.23 -14.22
C ILE A 503 -24.67 52.14 -15.48
N LEU A 504 -24.29 51.33 -16.47
CA LEU A 504 -25.07 51.16 -17.70
C LEU A 504 -26.44 50.49 -17.43
N ALA A 505 -26.51 49.55 -16.48
CA ALA A 505 -27.77 48.98 -16.02
C ALA A 505 -28.65 50.02 -15.31
N LYS A 506 -28.08 50.85 -14.42
CA LYS A 506 -28.80 51.94 -13.74
C LYS A 506 -29.26 53.07 -14.66
N SER A 507 -28.53 53.32 -15.75
CA SER A 507 -28.83 54.39 -16.72
C SER A 507 -29.68 53.93 -17.92
N ASN A 508 -30.03 52.64 -18.01
CA ASN A 508 -30.97 52.11 -18.99
C ASN A 508 -32.23 51.54 -18.31
N PRO A 509 -33.07 52.37 -17.65
CA PRO A 509 -34.37 51.95 -17.15
C PRO A 509 -35.32 51.72 -18.33
N GLN A 510 -35.27 50.53 -18.92
CA GLN A 510 -36.41 50.07 -19.71
C GLN A 510 -37.61 49.85 -18.78
N ASP A 511 -38.77 50.29 -19.24
CA ASP A 511 -40.05 50.11 -18.56
C ASP A 511 -40.29 48.63 -18.23
N LEU A 512 -40.17 48.24 -16.96
CA LEU A 512 -40.76 47.01 -16.42
C LEU A 512 -42.28 47.17 -16.27
N ASN A 513 -42.94 47.50 -17.39
CA ASN A 513 -44.40 47.61 -17.51
C ASN A 513 -45.00 46.19 -17.64
N GLY A 514 -44.70 45.36 -16.63
CA GLY A 514 -44.90 43.92 -16.60
C GLY A 514 -43.91 43.25 -15.66
N ALA A 515 -44.39 42.82 -14.48
CA ALA A 515 -43.66 42.05 -13.47
C ALA A 515 -42.35 42.68 -12.93
N VAL A 516 -42.49 43.63 -11.98
CA VAL A 516 -41.38 44.01 -11.09
C VAL A 516 -41.06 42.86 -10.15
N VAL A 517 -40.07 42.03 -10.51
CA VAL A 517 -39.42 41.11 -9.57
C VAL A 517 -38.42 41.93 -8.76
N SER A 518 -38.87 42.48 -7.63
CA SER A 518 -38.01 43.19 -6.69
C SER A 518 -37.08 42.19 -6.00
N MET A 519 -35.93 41.90 -6.61
CA MET A 519 -34.89 41.08 -6.00
C MET A 519 -34.11 41.93 -4.99
N GLU A 520 -34.70 42.08 -3.80
CA GLU A 520 -34.07 42.77 -2.68
C GLU A 520 -32.80 42.03 -2.24
N THR A 521 -31.65 42.42 -2.81
CA THR A 521 -30.33 42.11 -2.26
C THR A 521 -30.10 42.99 -1.02
N GLY A 522 -30.92 42.76 0.01
CA GLY A 522 -30.85 43.48 1.26
C GLY A 522 -29.49 43.28 1.93
N THR A 523 -28.72 44.35 2.03
CA THR A 523 -27.62 44.41 3.02
C THR A 523 -28.23 44.14 4.40
N PRO A 524 -27.70 43.19 5.19
CA PRO A 524 -28.29 42.83 6.49
C PRO A 524 -28.57 44.07 7.34
N SER A 525 -29.77 44.18 7.88
CA SER A 525 -30.15 45.35 8.67
C SER A 525 -29.30 45.44 9.94
N SER A 526 -29.27 46.61 10.56
CA SER A 526 -28.58 46.75 11.85
C SER A 526 -29.20 45.87 12.95
N GLU A 527 -30.46 45.44 12.79
CA GLU A 527 -31.13 44.52 13.70
C GLU A 527 -30.70 43.07 13.44
N ASP A 528 -30.58 42.65 12.17
CA ASP A 528 -30.04 41.33 11.80
C ASP A 528 -28.61 41.14 12.31
N ILE A 529 -27.77 42.17 12.18
CA ILE A 529 -26.39 42.17 12.67
C ILE A 529 -26.35 42.11 14.21
N MET A 530 -27.28 42.79 14.90
CA MET A 530 -27.43 42.66 16.36
C MET A 530 -27.92 41.27 16.77
N LEU A 531 -28.85 40.65 16.03
CA LEU A 531 -29.36 39.30 16.32
C LEU A 531 -28.29 38.23 16.09
N LEU A 532 -27.50 38.33 15.02
CA LEU A 532 -26.33 37.47 14.77
C LEU A 532 -25.31 37.60 15.90
N LYS A 533 -24.93 38.83 16.27
CA LYS A 533 -23.98 39.08 17.36
C LYS A 533 -24.48 38.53 18.69
N LYS A 534 -25.75 38.77 19.02
CA LYS A 534 -26.40 38.25 20.25
C LYS A 534 -26.45 36.73 20.29
N SER A 535 -26.71 36.08 19.15
CA SER A 535 -26.69 34.61 19.04
C SER A 535 -25.28 34.05 19.29
N MET A 536 -24.25 34.63 18.64
CA MET A 536 -22.85 34.26 18.86
C MET A 536 -22.41 34.48 20.32
N GLU A 537 -22.87 35.56 20.96
CA GLU A 537 -22.61 35.82 22.39
C GLU A 537 -23.29 34.78 23.28
N THR A 538 -24.53 34.35 22.99
CA THR A 538 -25.17 33.25 23.74
C THR A 538 -24.51 31.89 23.53
N GLU A 539 -24.04 31.56 22.32
CA GLU A 539 -23.28 30.33 22.07
C GLU A 539 -21.93 30.34 22.80
N ALA A 540 -21.22 31.47 22.79
CA ALA A 540 -19.97 31.65 23.54
C ALA A 540 -20.16 31.44 25.06
N VAL A 541 -21.27 31.93 25.62
CA VAL A 541 -21.62 31.72 27.04
C VAL A 541 -21.97 30.26 27.33
N GLN A 542 -22.67 29.56 26.44
CA GLN A 542 -22.92 28.11 26.59
C GLN A 542 -21.61 27.29 26.52
N VAL A 543 -20.66 27.68 25.67
CA VAL A 543 -19.33 27.05 25.57
C VAL A 543 -18.43 27.36 26.78
N GLN A 544 -18.68 28.45 27.50
CA GLN A 544 -17.99 28.73 28.78
C GLN A 544 -18.62 27.96 29.95
N ASN A 545 -19.95 27.95 30.09
CA ASN A 545 -20.63 27.25 31.19
C ASN A 545 -20.48 25.72 31.12
N SER A 546 -20.26 25.15 29.94
CA SER A 546 -20.06 23.70 29.75
C SER A 546 -18.66 23.18 30.15
N LYS A 547 -17.75 24.03 30.62
CA LYS A 547 -16.43 23.61 31.15
C LYS A 547 -16.42 23.14 32.60
N GLY A 548 -17.58 23.13 33.28
CA GLY A 548 -17.69 22.83 34.71
C GLY A 548 -17.57 21.34 35.10
N GLU A 549 -18.05 20.41 34.28
CA GLU A 549 -18.17 19.00 34.66
C GLU A 549 -17.47 18.05 33.66
N GLY A 550 -16.44 17.34 34.13
CA GLY A 550 -15.58 16.56 33.25
C GLY A 550 -15.99 15.09 33.08
N LYS A 551 -16.63 14.74 31.95
CA LYS A 551 -16.41 13.43 31.29
C LYS A 551 -16.98 13.30 29.87
N LYS A 552 -16.27 12.47 29.08
CA LYS A 552 -16.55 11.93 27.73
C LYS A 552 -16.29 12.85 26.54
N VAL A 553 -15.71 12.24 25.50
CA VAL A 553 -15.45 12.81 24.17
C VAL A 553 -16.77 12.95 23.43
N LEU A 554 -17.00 14.10 22.80
CA LEU A 554 -18.17 14.36 21.97
C LEU A 554 -17.95 13.84 20.55
N LEU A 555 -18.84 12.95 20.10
CA LEU A 555 -18.99 12.60 18.69
C LEU A 555 -19.34 13.88 17.89
N ARG A 556 -18.61 14.12 16.80
CA ARG A 556 -18.82 15.25 15.90
C ARG A 556 -20.20 15.13 15.23
N ARG A 557 -21.21 15.81 15.77
CA ARG A 557 -22.48 16.03 15.05
C ARG A 557 -22.16 16.64 13.67
N LYS A 558 -22.91 16.22 12.65
CA LYS A 558 -22.81 16.83 11.31
C LYS A 558 -23.08 18.32 11.45
N SER A 559 -22.23 19.14 10.84
CA SER A 559 -22.49 20.57 10.68
C SER A 559 -23.54 20.73 9.59
N GLU A 560 -24.80 20.76 9.99
CA GLU A 560 -25.86 21.28 9.13
C GLU A 560 -25.55 22.78 8.91
N LEU A 561 -25.17 23.12 7.68
CA LEU A 561 -25.07 24.52 7.27
C LEU A 561 -26.46 25.15 7.43
N PRO A 562 -26.56 26.40 7.92
CA PRO A 562 -27.84 27.09 7.97
C PRO A 562 -28.50 27.03 6.60
N GLN A 563 -29.71 26.47 6.52
CA GLN A 563 -30.46 26.42 5.28
C GLN A 563 -30.76 27.86 4.87
N ASP A 564 -30.20 28.27 3.73
CA ASP A 564 -30.48 29.59 3.20
C ASP A 564 -31.95 29.66 2.76
N MET A 565 -32.76 30.29 3.60
CA MET A 565 -34.19 30.49 3.39
C MET A 565 -34.47 31.34 2.14
N SER A 566 -33.51 32.11 1.63
CA SER A 566 -33.64 32.81 0.34
C SER A 566 -33.49 31.85 -0.83
N THR A 567 -32.47 30.98 -0.84
CA THR A 567 -32.33 29.88 -1.81
C THR A 567 -33.51 28.91 -1.76
N MET A 568 -34.00 28.53 -0.57
CA MET A 568 -35.17 27.63 -0.47
C MET A 568 -36.44 28.29 -1.03
N ARG A 569 -36.73 29.55 -0.67
CA ARG A 569 -37.86 30.29 -1.28
C ARG A 569 -37.69 30.48 -2.79
N ALA A 570 -36.48 30.71 -3.28
CA ALA A 570 -36.22 30.81 -4.71
C ALA A 570 -36.54 29.50 -5.44
N LEU A 571 -36.23 28.35 -4.84
CA LEU A 571 -36.58 27.02 -5.36
C LEU A 571 -38.08 26.73 -5.26
N GLU A 572 -38.77 27.16 -4.20
CA GLU A 572 -40.24 27.03 -4.07
C GLU A 572 -41.02 27.92 -5.04
N VAL A 573 -40.53 29.14 -5.30
CA VAL A 573 -41.12 30.10 -6.24
C VAL A 573 -40.85 29.70 -7.70
N HIS A 574 -39.75 28.98 -7.98
CA HIS A 574 -39.39 28.50 -9.32
C HIS A 574 -40.25 27.30 -9.76
N ARG A 575 -41.55 27.51 -9.97
CA ARG A 575 -42.41 26.55 -10.70
C ARG A 575 -41.81 26.26 -12.08
N ARG A 576 -41.73 24.97 -12.43
CA ARG A 576 -41.41 24.51 -13.80
C ARG A 576 -42.47 25.00 -14.78
N ALA A 577 -42.04 25.49 -15.94
CA ALA A 577 -42.93 25.84 -17.06
C ALA A 577 -43.40 24.59 -17.85
N GLU A 578 -43.72 23.49 -17.17
CA GLU A 578 -44.18 22.24 -17.81
C GLU A 578 -45.68 22.29 -18.19
N GLU A 579 -46.45 23.22 -17.62
CA GLU A 579 -47.91 23.39 -17.82
C GLU A 579 -48.31 23.87 -19.24
N TYR A 580 -47.34 24.11 -20.12
CA TYR A 580 -47.54 24.49 -21.54
C TYR A 580 -46.87 23.56 -22.57
N LEU A 581 -46.28 22.44 -22.13
CA LEU A 581 -45.70 21.44 -23.03
C LEU A 581 -46.74 20.36 -23.37
N SER A 582 -47.55 20.61 -24.40
CA SER A 582 -48.47 19.62 -24.95
C SER A 582 -47.72 18.39 -25.49
N THR A 583 -47.93 17.22 -24.90
CA THR A 583 -47.37 15.95 -25.37
C THR A 583 -47.94 15.58 -26.74
N SER A 584 -47.12 15.60 -27.78
CA SER A 584 -47.49 15.14 -29.13
C SER A 584 -47.57 13.61 -29.18
N PRO A 585 -48.71 13.00 -29.53
CA PRO A 585 -48.90 11.55 -29.45
C PRO A 585 -48.61 10.86 -30.80
N GLU A 586 -47.36 10.83 -31.28
CA GLU A 586 -47.05 10.12 -32.53
C GLU A 586 -45.59 9.61 -32.63
N ALA A 587 -45.40 8.32 -32.37
CA ALA A 587 -44.39 7.43 -32.98
C ALA A 587 -44.66 5.98 -32.53
N MET A 588 -44.71 5.04 -33.47
CA MET A 588 -44.61 3.58 -33.24
C MET A 588 -43.19 3.10 -33.57
#